data_AF-A0A957TRZ0-F1
#
_entry.id   AF-A0A957TRZ0-F1
#
_cell.length_a   1.000
_cell.length_b   1.000
_cell.length_c   1.000
_cell.angle_alpha   90.00
_cell.angle_beta   90.00
_cell.angle_gamma   90.00
#
_symmetry.space_group_name_H-M   'P 1'
#
loop_
_entity.id
_entity.type
_entity.pdbx_description
1 polymer ?
#
loop_
_entity_poly.entity_id
_entity_poly.type
_entity_poly.pdbx_seq_one_letter_code
_entity_poly.pdbx_strand_id
1 'polypeptide(L)'
;MHHVAIARQLTQQAQTIRTLVEQVTLEQARWKPRADDWSILEVVNHLYDEEREDFRQRIDYLLHKPGEEAPSIDPQGWVTARAYNERDLVPSLQNFLDERNQSVAWLHNLRDPDWSASYTHPAGFTITAYDFLVNWAAHDLLHLRQLVELHYAWHKHQVGETSLAYAGDW
;
A
#
# COMPACT_ATOMS: atom_id res chain seq x y z
N MET A 1 -22.48 -2.86 -6.85
CA MET A 1 -22.07 -1.67 -7.63
C MET A 1 -20.90 -0.90 -7.00
N HIS A 2 -20.78 -0.78 -5.68
CA HIS A 2 -19.69 0.01 -5.05
C HIS A 2 -18.29 -0.61 -5.15
N HIS A 3 -18.12 -1.92 -4.95
CA HIS A 3 -16.78 -2.54 -4.93
C HIS A 3 -16.05 -2.48 -6.28
N VAL A 4 -16.77 -2.52 -7.40
CA VAL A 4 -16.20 -2.36 -8.75
C VAL A 4 -15.62 -0.95 -8.94
N ALA A 5 -16.24 0.08 -8.35
CA ALA A 5 -15.69 1.43 -8.38
C ALA A 5 -14.40 1.53 -7.55
N ILE A 6 -14.36 0.89 -6.38
CA ILE A 6 -13.14 0.81 -5.56
C ILE A 6 -12.03 0.02 -6.28
N ALA A 7 -12.35 -1.10 -6.94
CA ALA A 7 -11.38 -1.85 -7.74
C ALA A 7 -10.75 -0.98 -8.84
N ARG A 8 -11.56 -0.15 -9.54
CA ARG A 8 -11.04 0.82 -10.51
C ARG A 8 -10.16 1.89 -9.86
N GLN A 9 -10.53 2.37 -8.67
CA GLN A 9 -9.71 3.31 -7.92
C GLN A 9 -8.34 2.69 -7.57
N LEU A 10 -8.31 1.45 -7.09
CA LEU A 10 -7.08 0.69 -6.83
C LEU A 10 -6.24 0.54 -8.11
N THR A 11 -6.85 0.27 -9.27
CA THR A 11 -6.12 0.26 -10.55
C THR A 11 -5.45 1.61 -10.83
N GLN A 12 -6.18 2.71 -10.67
CA GLN A 12 -5.66 4.06 -10.93
C GLN A 12 -4.55 4.45 -9.94
N GLN A 13 -4.70 4.10 -8.67
CA GLN A 13 -3.70 4.36 -7.64
C GLN A 13 -2.40 3.59 -7.92
N ALA A 14 -2.48 2.31 -8.30
CA ALA A 14 -1.29 1.54 -8.66
C ALA A 14 -0.56 2.09 -9.89
N GLN A 15 -1.29 2.60 -10.89
CA GLN A 15 -0.66 3.30 -12.01
C GLN A 15 0.04 4.59 -11.57
N THR A 16 -0.54 5.32 -10.62
CA THR A 16 0.07 6.54 -10.05
C THR A 16 1.34 6.20 -9.26
N ILE A 17 1.29 5.15 -8.43
CA ILE A 17 2.45 4.62 -7.70
C ILE A 17 3.54 4.21 -8.68
N ARG A 18 3.20 3.46 -9.75
CA ARG A 18 4.15 3.09 -10.81
C ARG A 18 4.86 4.32 -11.38
N THR A 19 4.12 5.35 -11.78
CA THR A 19 4.71 6.57 -12.35
C THR A 19 5.62 7.30 -11.37
N LEU A 20 5.29 7.32 -10.08
CA LEU A 20 6.15 7.92 -9.05
C LEU A 20 7.43 7.11 -8.79
N VAL A 21 7.45 5.82 -9.11
CA VAL A 21 8.54 4.91 -8.72
C VAL A 21 9.41 4.49 -9.90
N GLU A 22 8.86 4.28 -11.10
CA GLU A 22 9.56 3.62 -12.21
C GLU A 22 10.79 4.39 -12.75
N GLN A 23 10.89 5.70 -12.47
CA GLN A 23 11.97 6.56 -12.93
C GLN A 23 12.98 6.98 -11.84
N VAL A 24 12.84 6.51 -10.60
CA VAL A 24 13.81 6.89 -9.54
C VAL A 24 15.10 6.10 -9.67
N THR A 25 16.22 6.72 -9.27
CA THR A 25 17.50 6.00 -9.17
C THR A 25 17.48 5.03 -7.99
N LEU A 26 18.35 4.01 -8.01
CA LEU A 26 18.48 3.09 -6.87
C LEU A 26 18.88 3.82 -5.58
N GLU A 27 19.70 4.87 -5.70
CA GLU A 27 20.09 5.71 -4.57
C GLU A 27 18.87 6.41 -3.96
N GLN A 28 18.06 7.10 -4.77
CA GLN A 28 16.83 7.74 -4.31
C GLN A 28 15.84 6.72 -3.73
N ALA A 29 15.72 5.55 -4.36
CA ALA A 29 14.80 4.50 -3.93
C ALA A 29 15.12 3.99 -2.52
N ARG A 30 16.41 3.88 -2.17
CA ARG A 30 16.90 3.39 -0.88
C ARG A 30 17.07 4.47 0.17
N TRP A 31 17.23 5.73 -0.27
CA TRP A 31 17.45 6.86 0.62
C TRP A 31 16.29 7.06 1.60
N LYS A 32 16.65 7.45 2.83
CA LYS A 32 15.73 7.70 3.93
C LYS A 32 15.98 9.11 4.47
N PRO A 33 14.96 9.96 4.65
CA PRO A 33 15.14 11.28 5.25
C PRO A 33 15.74 11.20 6.66
N ARG A 34 15.30 10.21 7.45
CA ARG A 34 15.84 9.86 8.77
C ARG A 34 15.92 8.33 8.89
N ALA A 35 16.68 7.84 9.87
CA ALA A 35 16.92 6.40 10.05
C ALA A 35 15.63 5.57 10.26
N ASP A 36 14.64 6.16 10.92
CA ASP A 36 13.34 5.58 11.30
C ASP A 36 12.22 5.87 10.30
N ASP A 37 12.44 6.74 9.30
CA ASP A 37 11.47 6.93 8.21
C ASP A 37 11.47 5.72 7.27
N TRP A 38 10.58 5.67 6.28
CA TRP A 38 10.65 4.69 5.20
C TRP A 38 11.24 5.31 3.94
N SER A 39 11.96 4.52 3.15
CA SER A 39 12.35 4.84 1.78
C SER A 39 11.22 4.54 0.79
N ILE A 40 11.38 5.00 -0.45
CA ILE A 40 10.45 4.65 -1.55
C ILE A 40 10.41 3.12 -1.75
N LEU A 41 11.57 2.46 -1.67
CA LEU A 41 11.67 1.01 -1.83
C LEU A 41 10.97 0.25 -0.69
N GLU A 42 11.05 0.77 0.54
CA GLU A 42 10.33 0.21 1.70
C GLU A 42 8.82 0.36 1.54
N VAL A 43 8.34 1.53 1.07
CA VAL A 43 6.91 1.77 0.79
C VAL A 43 6.37 0.81 -0.28
N VAL A 44 7.10 0.60 -1.38
CA VAL A 44 6.66 -0.29 -2.47
C VAL A 44 6.54 -1.74 -2.01
N ASN A 45 7.51 -2.22 -1.20
CA ASN A 45 7.46 -3.58 -0.67
C ASN A 45 6.38 -3.75 0.41
N HIS A 46 6.13 -2.72 1.21
CA HIS A 46 5.01 -2.69 2.16
C HIS A 46 3.68 -2.83 1.45
N LEU A 47 3.45 -2.03 0.41
CA LEU A 47 2.25 -2.11 -0.43
C LEU A 47 2.08 -3.49 -1.07
N TYR A 48 3.17 -4.09 -1.58
CA TYR A 48 3.14 -5.45 -2.12
C TYR A 48 2.69 -6.47 -1.08
N ASP A 49 3.23 -6.43 0.13
CA ASP A 49 2.94 -7.42 1.15
C ASP A 49 1.52 -7.27 1.71
N GLU A 50 1.05 -6.04 1.99
CA GLU A 50 -0.31 -5.80 2.48
C GLU A 50 -1.40 -6.11 1.42
N GLU A 51 -1.08 -5.99 0.14
CA GLU A 51 -2.00 -6.39 -0.94
C GLU A 51 -2.41 -7.86 -0.82
N ARG A 52 -1.48 -8.75 -0.44
CA ARG A 52 -1.68 -10.21 -0.42
C ARG A 52 -1.88 -10.82 0.97
N GLU A 53 -1.26 -10.25 2.00
CA GLU A 53 -1.27 -10.77 3.38
C GLU A 53 -2.16 -9.95 4.31
N ASP A 54 -2.61 -8.75 3.92
CA ASP A 54 -3.54 -7.95 4.71
C ASP A 54 -4.90 -7.83 4.02
N PHE A 55 -5.09 -6.82 3.17
CA PHE A 55 -6.42 -6.42 2.71
C PHE A 55 -7.15 -7.53 1.95
N ARG A 56 -6.53 -8.13 0.93
CA ARG A 56 -7.19 -9.21 0.17
C ARG A 56 -7.48 -10.42 1.05
N GLN A 57 -6.53 -10.82 1.88
CA GLN A 57 -6.67 -12.00 2.73
C GLN A 57 -7.78 -11.82 3.76
N ARG A 58 -7.85 -10.66 4.41
CA ARG A 58 -8.91 -10.38 5.39
C ARG A 58 -10.29 -10.35 4.76
N ILE A 59 -10.44 -9.73 3.58
CA ILE A 59 -11.72 -9.75 2.86
C ILE A 59 -12.08 -11.18 2.46
N ASP A 60 -11.14 -11.97 1.92
CA ASP A 60 -11.38 -13.35 1.53
C ASP A 60 -11.83 -14.23 2.70
N TYR A 61 -11.21 -14.08 3.87
CA TYR A 61 -11.62 -14.80 5.09
C TYR A 61 -13.05 -14.44 5.52
N LEU A 62 -13.40 -13.15 5.52
CA LEU A 62 -14.75 -12.73 5.89
C LEU A 62 -15.82 -13.24 4.91
N LEU A 63 -15.52 -13.20 3.60
CA LEU A 63 -16.49 -13.57 2.57
C LEU A 63 -16.63 -15.09 2.38
N HIS A 64 -15.54 -15.83 2.51
CA HIS A 64 -15.49 -17.24 2.09
C HIS A 64 -15.15 -18.22 3.21
N LYS A 65 -14.70 -17.75 4.38
CA LYS A 65 -14.32 -18.60 5.52
C LYS A 65 -14.98 -18.13 6.83
N PRO A 66 -16.32 -18.01 6.87
CA PRO A 66 -17.01 -17.49 8.05
C PRO A 66 -16.70 -18.34 9.28
N GLY A 67 -16.21 -17.68 10.34
CA GLY A 67 -15.81 -18.33 11.60
C GLY A 67 -14.34 -18.73 11.70
N GLU A 68 -13.56 -18.62 10.62
CA GLU A 68 -12.11 -18.75 10.66
C GLU A 68 -11.44 -17.39 10.93
N GLU A 69 -10.35 -17.40 11.71
CA GLU A 69 -9.52 -16.22 11.92
C GLU A 69 -8.46 -16.11 10.82
N ALA A 70 -8.31 -14.91 10.25
CA ALA A 70 -7.20 -14.62 9.34
C ALA A 70 -5.86 -14.71 10.09
N PRO A 71 -4.75 -15.06 9.40
CA PRO A 71 -3.42 -15.07 10.03
C PRO A 71 -3.07 -13.74 10.69
N SER A 72 -2.37 -13.81 11.82
CA SER A 72 -1.77 -12.62 12.44
C SER A 72 -0.68 -12.04 11.54
N ILE A 73 -0.63 -10.71 11.46
CA ILE A 73 0.33 -9.97 10.63
C ILE A 73 1.05 -8.90 11.46
N ASP A 74 2.20 -8.46 10.97
CA ASP A 74 2.99 -7.36 11.54
C ASP A 74 3.57 -6.49 10.41
N PRO A 75 2.74 -5.69 9.72
CA PRO A 75 3.16 -4.97 8.51
C PRO A 75 4.33 -4.01 8.77
N GLN A 76 4.31 -3.32 9.91
CA GLN A 76 5.39 -2.40 10.29
C GLN A 76 6.68 -3.15 10.62
N GLY A 77 6.59 -4.31 11.31
CA GLY A 77 7.77 -5.14 11.60
C GLY A 77 8.35 -5.81 10.35
N TRP A 78 7.55 -6.09 9.32
CA TRP A 78 8.00 -6.70 8.08
C TRP A 78 9.03 -5.86 7.33
N VAL A 79 8.98 -4.54 7.44
CA VAL A 79 9.92 -3.63 6.77
C VAL A 79 11.37 -4.01 7.09
N THR A 80 11.64 -4.21 8.37
CA THR A 80 12.96 -4.65 8.85
C THR A 80 13.13 -6.15 8.73
N ALA A 81 12.14 -6.94 9.17
CA ALA A 81 12.25 -8.40 9.22
C ALA A 81 12.44 -9.06 7.84
N ARG A 82 11.94 -8.42 6.78
CA ARG A 82 12.02 -8.90 5.39
C ARG A 82 13.00 -8.09 4.54
N ALA A 83 13.82 -7.26 5.19
CA ALA A 83 14.89 -6.45 4.60
C ALA A 83 14.45 -5.67 3.35
N TYR A 84 13.34 -4.93 3.43
CA TYR A 84 12.75 -4.28 2.25
C TYR A 84 13.73 -3.34 1.52
N ASN A 85 14.54 -2.58 2.26
CA ASN A 85 15.50 -1.64 1.67
C ASN A 85 16.67 -2.34 0.93
N GLU A 86 16.92 -3.62 1.21
CA GLU A 86 17.99 -4.40 0.57
C GLU A 86 17.56 -5.03 -0.76
N ARG A 87 16.26 -4.97 -1.10
CA ARG A 87 15.71 -5.54 -2.34
C ARG A 87 16.08 -4.72 -3.57
N ASP A 88 15.72 -5.27 -4.73
CA ASP A 88 15.84 -4.60 -6.02
C ASP A 88 14.53 -3.88 -6.37
N LEU A 89 14.64 -2.62 -6.83
CA LEU A 89 13.49 -1.76 -7.09
C LEU A 89 12.56 -2.29 -8.19
N VAL A 90 13.13 -2.63 -9.35
CA VAL A 90 12.37 -3.09 -10.52
C VAL A 90 11.50 -4.32 -10.20
N PRO A 91 12.04 -5.42 -9.65
CA PRO A 91 11.21 -6.57 -9.30
C PRO A 91 10.25 -6.25 -8.14
N SER A 92 10.62 -5.41 -7.17
CA SER A 92 9.70 -5.00 -6.10
C SER A 92 8.46 -4.29 -6.64
N LEU A 93 8.66 -3.33 -7.56
CA LEU A 93 7.56 -2.63 -8.22
C LEU A 93 6.72 -3.58 -9.08
N GLN A 94 7.37 -4.47 -9.84
CA GLN A 94 6.66 -5.44 -10.68
C GLN A 94 5.80 -6.39 -9.83
N ASN A 95 6.33 -6.89 -8.71
CA ASN A 95 5.60 -7.74 -7.77
C ASN A 95 4.34 -7.05 -7.25
N PHE A 96 4.44 -5.77 -6.84
CA PHE A 96 3.27 -4.98 -6.42
C PHE A 96 2.22 -4.88 -7.54
N LEU A 97 2.65 -4.55 -8.76
CA LEU A 97 1.73 -4.37 -9.90
C LEU A 97 1.03 -5.68 -10.30
N ASP A 98 1.76 -6.79 -10.30
CA ASP A 98 1.20 -8.11 -10.59
C ASP A 98 0.22 -8.56 -9.50
N GLU A 99 0.53 -8.28 -8.23
CA GLU A 99 -0.37 -8.56 -7.12
C GLU A 99 -1.64 -7.70 -7.17
N ARG A 100 -1.50 -6.42 -7.50
CA ARG A 100 -2.65 -5.52 -7.71
C ARG A 100 -3.55 -6.00 -8.84
N ASN A 101 -2.98 -6.44 -9.96
CA ASN A 101 -3.76 -6.97 -11.07
C ASN A 101 -4.57 -8.21 -10.65
N GLN A 102 -3.97 -9.10 -9.85
CA GLN A 102 -4.66 -10.27 -9.29
C GLN A 102 -5.79 -9.85 -8.33
N SER A 103 -5.53 -8.91 -7.42
CA SER A 103 -6.53 -8.39 -6.49
C SER A 103 -7.72 -7.74 -7.18
N VAL A 104 -7.46 -6.90 -8.20
CA VAL A 104 -8.50 -6.25 -8.99
C VAL A 104 -9.32 -7.28 -9.76
N ALA A 105 -8.66 -8.25 -10.41
CA ALA A 105 -9.36 -9.33 -11.10
C ALA A 105 -10.21 -10.17 -10.15
N TRP A 106 -9.72 -10.46 -8.95
CA TRP A 106 -10.48 -11.15 -7.91
C TRP A 106 -11.72 -10.35 -7.47
N LEU A 107 -11.56 -9.06 -7.14
CA LEU A 107 -12.66 -8.16 -6.79
C LEU A 107 -13.74 -8.09 -7.88
N HIS A 108 -13.35 -8.06 -9.15
CA HIS A 108 -14.27 -8.05 -10.29
C HIS A 108 -15.07 -9.35 -10.45
N ASN A 109 -14.54 -10.47 -9.99
CA ASN A 109 -15.16 -11.78 -10.13
C ASN A 109 -16.06 -12.17 -8.95
N LEU A 110 -16.08 -11.40 -7.85
CA LEU A 110 -16.99 -11.61 -6.73
C LEU A 110 -18.45 -11.46 -7.18
N ARG A 111 -19.27 -12.48 -6.88
CA ARG A 111 -20.71 -12.50 -7.19
C ARG A 111 -21.50 -12.38 -5.91
N ASP A 112 -22.31 -11.32 -5.82
CA ASP A 112 -23.13 -10.99 -4.65
C ASP A 112 -22.42 -11.16 -3.29
N PRO A 113 -21.20 -10.61 -3.12
CA PRO A 113 -20.46 -10.71 -1.86
C PRO A 113 -21.22 -10.04 -0.71
N ASP A 114 -21.28 -10.72 0.44
CA ASP A 114 -21.82 -10.17 1.69
C ASP A 114 -20.81 -9.21 2.33
N TRP A 115 -20.87 -7.95 1.91
CA TRP A 115 -20.02 -6.89 2.47
C TRP A 115 -20.29 -6.56 3.94
N SER A 116 -21.38 -7.09 4.53
CA SER A 116 -21.69 -6.93 5.95
C SER A 116 -21.04 -8.02 6.83
N ALA A 117 -20.46 -9.06 6.21
CA ALA A 117 -19.64 -10.04 6.90
C ALA A 117 -18.55 -9.33 7.71
N SER A 118 -18.39 -9.71 8.97
CA SER A 118 -17.60 -8.92 9.92
C SER A 118 -16.84 -9.79 10.91
N TYR A 119 -15.77 -9.20 11.44
CA TYR A 119 -14.95 -9.74 12.50
C TYR A 119 -14.98 -8.77 13.68
N THR A 120 -15.17 -9.31 14.89
CA THR A 120 -15.06 -8.52 16.12
C THR A 120 -13.70 -8.79 16.74
N HIS A 121 -12.86 -7.77 16.75
CA HIS A 121 -11.53 -7.83 17.33
C HIS A 121 -11.63 -7.95 18.87
N PRO A 122 -10.73 -8.68 19.54
CA PRO A 122 -10.72 -8.81 21.01
C PRO A 122 -10.70 -7.48 21.78
N ALA A 123 -10.19 -6.41 21.16
CA ALA A 123 -10.21 -5.06 21.72
C ALA A 123 -11.60 -4.37 21.66
N GLY A 124 -12.64 -5.05 21.17
CA GLY A 124 -14.04 -4.60 21.26
C GLY A 124 -14.57 -3.80 20.08
N PHE A 125 -13.83 -3.72 18.97
CA PHE A 125 -14.32 -3.09 17.73
C PHE A 125 -14.67 -4.14 16.68
N THR A 126 -15.64 -3.82 15.82
CA THR A 126 -16.08 -4.66 14.71
C THR A 126 -15.63 -4.02 13.39
N ILE A 127 -15.07 -4.83 12.49
CA ILE A 127 -14.69 -4.43 11.14
C ILE A 127 -15.42 -5.32 10.14
N THR A 128 -16.09 -4.71 9.16
CA THR A 128 -16.77 -5.41 8.07
C THR A 128 -15.84 -5.64 6.87
N ALA A 129 -16.22 -6.54 5.98
CA ALA A 129 -15.54 -6.73 4.70
C ALA A 129 -15.55 -5.43 3.87
N TYR A 130 -16.63 -4.63 3.97
CA TYR A 130 -16.69 -3.32 3.33
C TYR A 130 -15.65 -2.36 3.89
N ASP A 131 -15.49 -2.32 5.22
CA ASP A 131 -14.52 -1.45 5.88
C ASP A 131 -13.10 -1.77 5.41
N PHE A 132 -12.73 -3.06 5.32
CA PHE A 132 -11.44 -3.45 4.77
C PHE A 132 -11.27 -2.96 3.33
N LEU A 133 -12.28 -3.14 2.47
CA LEU A 133 -12.20 -2.72 1.07
C LEU A 133 -11.99 -1.20 0.91
N VAL A 134 -12.72 -0.38 1.66
CA VAL A 134 -12.57 1.09 1.55
C VAL A 134 -11.27 1.57 2.20
N ASN A 135 -10.83 0.93 3.28
CA ASN A 135 -9.55 1.25 3.91
C ASN A 135 -8.37 0.85 3.04
N TRP A 136 -8.47 -0.20 2.21
CA TRP A 136 -7.44 -0.55 1.23
C TRP A 136 -7.16 0.61 0.27
N ALA A 137 -8.22 1.18 -0.32
CA ALA A 137 -8.06 2.31 -1.22
C ALA A 137 -7.63 3.60 -0.50
N ALA A 138 -8.02 3.79 0.77
CA ALA A 138 -7.55 4.89 1.59
C ALA A 138 -6.07 4.75 1.96
N HIS A 139 -5.62 3.51 2.22
CA HIS A 139 -4.26 3.17 2.55
C HIS A 139 -3.30 3.46 1.39
N ASP A 140 -3.70 3.14 0.16
CA ASP A 140 -3.01 3.57 -1.05
C ASP A 140 -2.86 5.10 -1.13
N LEU A 141 -3.89 5.87 -0.74
CA LEU A 141 -3.81 7.34 -0.72
C LEU A 141 -2.82 7.85 0.33
N LEU A 142 -2.76 7.20 1.51
CA LEU A 142 -1.78 7.52 2.54
C LEU A 142 -0.36 7.30 2.03
N HIS A 143 -0.09 6.20 1.34
CA HIS A 143 1.23 5.95 0.78
C HIS A 143 1.54 6.75 -0.48
N LEU A 144 0.55 7.12 -1.29
CA LEU A 144 0.74 8.10 -2.36
C LEU A 144 1.20 9.45 -1.79
N ARG A 145 0.58 9.90 -0.70
CA ARG A 145 1.05 11.10 0.02
C ARG A 145 2.49 10.92 0.50
N GLN A 146 2.80 9.80 1.14
CA GLN A 146 4.16 9.51 1.62
C GLN A 146 5.18 9.49 0.47
N LEU A 147 4.86 8.89 -0.68
CA LEU A 147 5.73 8.88 -1.86
C LEU A 147 6.02 10.29 -2.36
N VAL A 148 5.00 11.15 -2.44
CA VAL A 148 5.21 12.56 -2.83
C VAL A 148 6.07 13.31 -1.82
N GLU A 149 5.85 13.10 -0.52
CA GLU A 149 6.67 13.68 0.55
C GLU A 149 8.13 13.21 0.45
N LEU A 150 8.38 11.93 0.12
CA LEU A 150 9.73 11.37 -0.08
C LEU A 150 10.41 11.98 -1.31
N HIS A 151 9.69 12.17 -2.41
CA HIS A 151 10.21 12.88 -3.59
C HIS A 151 10.59 14.32 -3.28
N TYR A 152 9.74 15.03 -2.53
CA TYR A 152 10.02 16.40 -2.10
C TYR A 152 11.25 16.44 -1.17
N ALA A 153 11.32 15.54 -0.20
CA ALA A 153 12.45 15.45 0.72
C ALA A 153 13.76 15.12 0.00
N TRP A 154 13.73 14.23 -0.99
CA TRP A 154 14.88 13.92 -1.85
C TRP A 154 15.31 15.14 -2.67
N HIS A 155 14.37 15.86 -3.29
CA HIS A 155 14.68 17.09 -4.03
C HIS A 155 15.35 18.13 -3.12
N LYS A 156 14.81 18.35 -1.92
CA LYS A 156 15.41 19.22 -0.91
C LYS A 156 16.83 18.78 -0.54
N HIS A 157 17.05 17.47 -0.36
CA HIS A 157 18.38 16.93 -0.10
C HIS A 157 19.37 17.23 -1.23
N GLN A 158 18.94 17.13 -2.49
CA GLN A 158 19.79 17.38 -3.66
C GLN A 158 20.19 18.85 -3.84
N VAL A 159 19.29 19.80 -3.51
CA VAL A 159 19.57 21.24 -3.68
C VAL A 159 20.25 21.89 -2.47
N GLY A 160 20.41 21.14 -1.37
CA GLY A 160 21.10 21.57 -0.15
C GLY A 160 20.44 22.78 0.52
N GLU A 161 21.23 23.83 0.77
CA GLU A 161 20.78 25.06 1.44
C GLU A 161 19.93 25.99 0.56
N THR A 162 19.68 25.63 -0.71
CA THR A 162 18.87 26.44 -1.62
C THR A 162 17.42 26.49 -1.13
N SER A 163 16.88 27.70 -0.96
CA SER A 163 15.51 27.88 -0.49
C SER A 163 14.49 27.38 -1.52
N LEU A 164 13.56 26.55 -1.05
CA LEU A 164 12.38 26.10 -1.82
C LEU A 164 11.12 26.93 -1.53
N ALA A 165 11.24 28.04 -0.79
CA ALA A 165 10.08 28.82 -0.34
C ALA A 165 9.19 29.37 -1.47
N TYR A 166 9.76 29.57 -2.67
CA TYR A 166 8.98 30.01 -3.83
C TYR A 166 7.94 28.97 -4.29
N ALA A 167 8.14 27.68 -4.01
CA ALA A 167 7.17 26.63 -4.32
C ALA A 167 5.91 26.71 -3.43
N GLY A 168 5.96 27.46 -2.33
CA GLY A 168 4.90 27.57 -1.33
C GLY A 168 5.05 26.56 -0.19
N ASP A 169 4.19 26.73 0.81
CA ASP A 169 4.05 25.79 1.92
C ASP A 169 3.03 24.69 1.57
N TRP A 170 3.23 23.51 2.15
CA TRP A 170 2.33 22.36 2.03
C TRP A 170 1.20 22.45 3.06
#